data_AF-A0A4Q1CDD5-F1
#
_entry.id   AF-A0A4Q1CDD5-F1
#
_cell.length_a   1.000
_cell.length_b   1.000
_cell.length_c   1.000
_cell.angle_alpha   90.00
_cell.angle_beta   90.00
_cell.angle_gamma   90.00
#
_symmetry.space_group_name_H-M   'P 1'
#
loop_
_entity.id
_entity.type
_entity.pdbx_description
1 polymer ?
#
loop_
_entity_poly.entity_id
_entity_poly.type
_entity_poly.pdbx_seq_one_letter_code
_entity_poly.pdbx_strand_id
1 'polypeptide(L)'
;MTTKVLYGETLADIAARLGNAAAAYDIALLNNIGITDDLVAGTILIVPDAIKKNTAAFNSGVAKPLTNEVKVLKNQTVSDLAVQYLGDAERVVELAALNNISTTEMLIPGQMIKMPVADIQKQRIVTVFNNPATAPASYYQETNDQGEVLEGIGYWIIQDDFKVS
;
A
#
# COMPACT_ATOMS: atom_id res chain seq x y z
N MET A 1 -32.77 12.64 -7.81
CA MET A 1 -32.67 13.97 -8.46
C MET A 1 -32.35 13.80 -9.95
N THR A 2 -32.60 14.77 -10.81
CA THR A 2 -32.16 14.74 -12.22
C THR A 2 -31.25 15.93 -12.53
N THR A 3 -30.25 15.74 -13.40
CA THR A 3 -29.34 16.81 -13.84
C THR A 3 -29.16 16.76 -15.36
N LYS A 4 -28.91 17.91 -15.96
CA LYS A 4 -28.60 18.04 -17.38
C LYS A 4 -27.08 17.97 -17.58
N VAL A 5 -26.64 17.20 -18.57
CA VAL A 5 -25.25 17.12 -19.02
C VAL A 5 -24.88 18.42 -19.75
N LEU A 6 -23.77 19.07 -19.37
CA LEU A 6 -23.21 20.21 -20.09
C LEU A 6 -22.22 19.75 -21.19
N TYR A 7 -21.84 20.66 -22.09
CA TYR A 7 -20.95 20.32 -23.20
C TYR A 7 -19.55 19.92 -22.71
N GLY A 8 -19.11 18.72 -23.09
CA GLY A 8 -17.80 18.19 -22.72
C GLY A 8 -17.67 17.68 -21.27
N GLU A 9 -18.77 17.57 -20.52
CA GLU A 9 -18.74 17.00 -19.17
C GLU A 9 -18.64 15.46 -19.21
N THR A 10 -17.80 14.89 -18.36
CA THR A 10 -17.80 13.46 -18.04
C THR A 10 -18.74 13.14 -16.87
N LEU A 11 -19.06 11.85 -16.64
CA LEU A 11 -19.80 11.43 -15.45
C LEU A 11 -19.11 11.83 -14.15
N ALA A 12 -17.78 11.82 -14.12
CA ALA A 12 -16.99 12.26 -12.99
C ALA A 12 -17.14 13.76 -12.73
N ASP A 13 -17.15 14.58 -13.79
CA ASP A 13 -17.33 16.03 -13.68
C ASP A 13 -18.73 16.39 -13.16
N ILE A 14 -19.76 15.69 -13.65
CA ILE A 14 -21.14 15.87 -13.18
C ILE A 14 -21.27 15.49 -11.70
N ALA A 15 -20.67 14.37 -11.31
CA ALA A 15 -20.68 13.89 -9.92
C ALA A 15 -19.92 14.88 -9.00
N ALA A 16 -18.77 15.38 -9.45
CA ALA A 16 -17.98 16.40 -8.75
C ALA A 16 -18.76 17.73 -8.61
N ARG A 17 -19.43 18.19 -9.68
CA ARG A 17 -20.28 19.39 -9.67
C ARG A 17 -21.43 19.28 -8.67
N LEU A 18 -21.98 18.08 -8.49
CA LEU A 18 -23.04 17.82 -7.52
C LEU A 18 -22.51 17.68 -6.08
N GLY A 19 -21.18 17.53 -5.89
CA GLY A 19 -20.51 17.51 -4.59
C GLY A 19 -19.99 16.14 -4.14
N ASN A 20 -20.05 15.11 -5.00
CA ASN A 20 -19.49 13.79 -4.71
C ASN A 20 -18.94 13.14 -5.99
N ALA A 21 -17.63 13.31 -6.24
CA ALA A 21 -16.98 12.74 -7.42
C ALA A 21 -17.04 11.19 -7.48
N ALA A 22 -17.18 10.51 -6.34
CA ALA A 22 -17.31 9.05 -6.29
C ALA A 22 -18.68 8.53 -6.75
N ALA A 23 -19.69 9.40 -6.87
CA ALA A 23 -21.03 9.01 -7.30
C ALA A 23 -21.13 8.71 -8.80
N ALA A 24 -20.06 8.91 -9.58
CA ALA A 24 -20.06 8.64 -11.03
C ALA A 24 -20.44 7.19 -11.36
N TYR A 25 -19.98 6.22 -10.55
CA TYR A 25 -20.33 4.81 -10.71
C TYR A 25 -21.82 4.54 -10.47
N ASP A 26 -22.39 5.11 -9.41
CA ASP A 26 -23.80 4.95 -9.08
C ASP A 26 -24.71 5.60 -10.14
N ILE A 27 -24.31 6.77 -10.67
CA ILE A 27 -25.02 7.44 -11.77
C ILE A 27 -25.00 6.57 -13.03
N ALA A 28 -23.85 5.96 -13.35
CA ALA A 28 -23.71 5.09 -14.51
C ALA A 28 -24.68 3.90 -14.42
N LEU A 29 -24.72 3.23 -13.26
CA LEU A 29 -25.64 2.12 -13.00
C LEU A 29 -27.11 2.54 -13.10
N LEU A 30 -27.48 3.68 -12.52
CA LEU A 30 -28.88 4.16 -12.52
C LEU A 30 -29.39 4.51 -13.92
N ASN A 31 -28.50 4.91 -14.83
CA ASN A 31 -28.87 5.28 -16.19
C ASN A 31 -28.51 4.19 -17.22
N ASN A 32 -28.00 3.04 -16.75
CA ASN A 32 -27.58 1.92 -17.58
C ASN A 32 -26.61 2.34 -18.71
N ILE A 33 -25.64 3.19 -18.35
CA ILE A 33 -24.57 3.69 -19.22
C ILE A 33 -23.20 3.25 -18.67
N GLY A 34 -22.19 3.19 -19.53
CA GLY A 34 -20.81 2.96 -19.11
C GLY A 34 -20.20 4.16 -18.38
N ILE A 35 -19.32 3.92 -17.41
CA ILE A 35 -18.62 4.99 -16.67
C ILE A 35 -17.68 5.80 -17.57
N THR A 36 -17.21 5.19 -18.65
CA THR A 36 -16.32 5.76 -19.66
C THR A 36 -17.05 6.14 -20.95
N ASP A 37 -18.38 6.02 -20.98
CA ASP A 37 -19.13 6.33 -22.20
C ASP A 37 -19.18 7.85 -22.42
N ASP A 38 -19.12 8.24 -23.69
CA ASP A 38 -19.27 9.63 -24.08
C ASP A 38 -20.71 10.10 -23.82
N LEU A 39 -20.84 11.19 -23.07
CA LEU A 39 -22.13 11.78 -22.78
C LEU A 39 -22.50 12.83 -23.82
N VAL A 40 -23.70 12.71 -24.37
CA VAL A 40 -24.25 13.75 -25.27
C VAL A 40 -24.74 14.93 -24.44
N ALA A 41 -24.24 16.12 -24.77
CA ALA A 41 -24.64 17.37 -24.12
C ALA A 41 -26.16 17.56 -24.19
N GLY A 42 -26.76 17.92 -23.07
CA GLY A 42 -28.19 18.12 -22.93
C GLY A 42 -29.02 16.90 -22.53
N THR A 43 -28.40 15.72 -22.40
CA THR A 43 -29.03 14.53 -21.84
C THR A 43 -29.44 14.75 -20.38
N ILE A 44 -30.58 14.21 -19.98
CA ILE A 44 -31.05 14.25 -18.59
C ILE A 44 -30.65 12.93 -17.93
N LEU A 45 -29.83 13.01 -16.89
CA LEU A 45 -29.40 11.86 -16.10
C LEU A 45 -30.10 11.83 -14.75
N ILE A 46 -30.46 10.62 -14.32
CA ILE A 46 -30.93 10.35 -12.96
C ILE A 46 -29.71 10.26 -12.05
N VAL A 47 -29.70 11.05 -10.97
CA VAL A 47 -28.62 11.05 -9.98
C VAL A 47 -29.15 10.66 -8.61
N PRO A 48 -28.35 9.92 -7.82
CA PRO A 48 -28.75 9.49 -6.48
C PRO A 48 -28.84 10.71 -5.54
N ASP A 49 -29.87 10.75 -4.68
CA ASP A 49 -30.09 11.87 -3.75
C ASP A 49 -29.03 11.96 -2.63
N ALA A 50 -28.24 10.89 -2.46
CA ALA A 50 -27.18 10.78 -1.45
C ALA A 50 -25.94 11.65 -1.73
N ILE A 51 -25.87 12.37 -2.85
CA ILE A 51 -24.68 13.15 -3.23
C ILE A 51 -24.35 14.25 -2.18
N LYS A 52 -25.34 14.74 -1.42
CA LYS A 52 -25.12 15.78 -0.39
C LYS A 52 -24.40 15.33 0.89
N LYS A 53 -24.06 14.04 1.04
CA LYS A 53 -23.52 13.53 2.33
C LYS A 53 -22.00 13.54 2.48
N ASN A 54 -21.21 13.83 1.44
CA ASN A 54 -19.75 13.69 1.53
C ASN A 54 -18.91 14.97 1.38
N THR A 55 -19.54 16.16 1.39
CA THR A 55 -18.77 17.42 1.38
C THR A 55 -18.05 17.72 2.69
N ALA A 56 -18.34 16.99 3.78
CA ALA A 56 -17.57 17.07 5.03
C ALA A 56 -16.23 16.29 4.98
N ALA A 57 -16.02 15.43 3.98
CA ALA A 57 -14.79 14.62 3.86
C ALA A 57 -13.80 15.15 2.82
N PHE A 58 -14.21 16.08 1.95
CA PHE A 58 -13.38 16.57 0.83
C PHE A 58 -12.77 17.96 1.03
N ASN A 59 -13.09 18.66 2.11
CA ASN A 59 -12.49 19.96 2.47
C ASN A 59 -11.62 19.86 3.74
N SER A 60 -10.77 18.83 3.82
CA SER A 60 -9.58 18.89 4.68
C SER A 60 -8.36 18.89 3.78
N GLY A 61 -7.97 20.09 3.37
CA GLY A 61 -6.71 20.38 2.68
C GLY A 61 -5.51 20.23 3.61
N VAL A 62 -5.34 19.02 4.13
CA VAL A 62 -4.09 18.29 4.28
C VAL A 62 -4.58 16.87 4.11
N ALA A 63 -4.21 16.18 3.03
CA ALA A 63 -4.44 14.74 2.94
C ALA A 63 -3.78 14.15 4.18
N LYS A 64 -4.55 13.90 5.24
CA LYS A 64 -4.09 13.06 6.33
C LYS A 64 -3.79 11.75 5.60
N PRO A 65 -2.52 11.33 5.49
CA PRO A 65 -2.25 10.04 4.88
C PRO A 65 -3.15 9.05 5.59
N LEU A 66 -3.88 8.23 4.85
CA LEU A 66 -4.50 7.05 5.45
C LEU A 66 -3.33 6.22 5.95
N THR A 67 -2.91 6.48 7.18
CA THR A 67 -1.87 5.73 7.87
C THR A 67 -2.54 4.43 8.23
N ASN A 68 -2.39 3.44 7.37
CA ASN A 68 -2.74 2.08 7.73
C ASN A 68 -1.68 1.61 8.73
N GLU A 69 -2.11 1.20 9.90
CA GLU A 69 -1.21 0.60 10.87
C GLU A 69 -1.17 -0.90 10.62
N VAL A 70 0.04 -1.42 10.58
CA VAL A 70 0.32 -2.82 10.28
C VAL A 70 1.07 -3.44 11.45
N LYS A 71 0.69 -4.68 11.78
CA LYS A 71 1.40 -5.47 12.78
C LYS A 71 2.61 -6.16 12.16
N VAL A 72 3.78 -5.94 12.75
CA VAL A 72 5.03 -6.60 12.37
C VAL A 72 4.96 -8.10 12.65
N LEU A 73 5.33 -8.94 11.67
CA LEU A 73 5.43 -10.39 11.82
C LEU A 73 6.80 -10.81 12.37
N LYS A 74 6.98 -12.10 12.67
CA LYS A 74 8.26 -12.61 13.21
C LYS A 74 9.37 -12.44 12.17
N ASN A 75 10.54 -11.95 12.62
CA ASN A 75 11.76 -11.83 11.83
C ASN A 75 11.63 -10.93 10.58
N GLN A 76 10.77 -9.92 10.63
CA GLN A 76 10.67 -8.94 9.56
C GLN A 76 11.60 -7.74 9.81
N THR A 77 12.16 -7.23 8.73
CA THR A 77 12.92 -5.98 8.69
C THR A 77 12.06 -4.81 8.19
N VAL A 78 12.55 -3.58 8.35
CA VAL A 78 11.92 -2.37 7.79
C VAL A 78 11.77 -2.48 6.26
N SER A 79 12.76 -3.08 5.60
CA SER A 79 12.73 -3.36 4.15
C SER A 79 11.68 -4.38 3.76
N ASP A 80 11.49 -5.43 4.56
CA ASP A 80 10.46 -6.44 4.33
C ASP A 80 9.06 -5.82 4.36
N LEU A 81 8.81 -4.93 5.31
CA LEU A 81 7.54 -4.20 5.40
C LEU A 81 7.33 -3.26 4.21
N ALA A 82 8.38 -2.58 3.75
CA ALA A 82 8.28 -1.70 2.61
C ALA A 82 7.91 -2.47 1.34
N VAL A 83 8.56 -3.62 1.08
CA VAL A 83 8.21 -4.47 -0.06
C VAL A 83 6.81 -5.08 0.09
N GLN A 84 6.47 -5.54 1.29
CA GLN A 84 5.19 -6.22 1.53
C GLN A 84 3.99 -5.29 1.37
N TYR A 85 4.07 -4.07 1.91
CA TYR A 85 2.91 -3.16 1.98
C TYR A 85 2.96 -2.03 0.96
N LEU A 86 4.15 -1.58 0.55
CA LEU A 86 4.31 -0.52 -0.45
C LEU A 86 4.67 -1.08 -1.83
N GLY A 87 5.14 -2.34 -1.90
CA GLY A 87 5.59 -2.96 -3.15
C GLY A 87 6.94 -2.42 -3.62
N ASP A 88 7.65 -1.67 -2.77
CA ASP A 88 8.91 -1.02 -3.11
C ASP A 88 9.87 -0.97 -1.92
N ALA A 89 11.09 -1.47 -2.10
CA ALA A 89 12.13 -1.45 -1.08
C ALA A 89 12.77 -0.07 -0.91
N GLU A 90 12.70 0.81 -1.92
CA GLU A 90 13.32 2.15 -1.83
C GLU A 90 12.58 3.06 -0.85
N ARG A 91 11.30 2.75 -0.56
CA ARG A 91 10.44 3.51 0.36
C ARG A 91 10.69 3.22 1.84
N VAL A 92 11.75 2.47 2.15
CA VAL A 92 12.20 2.21 3.54
C VAL A 92 12.52 3.49 4.30
N VAL A 93 13.15 4.47 3.65
CA VAL A 93 13.49 5.74 4.30
C VAL A 93 12.24 6.53 4.67
N GLU A 94 11.23 6.52 3.81
CA GLU A 94 9.93 7.16 4.06
C GLU A 94 9.20 6.48 5.24
N LEU A 95 9.18 5.15 5.26
CA LEU A 95 8.57 4.36 6.34
C LEU A 95 9.29 4.58 7.66
N ALA A 96 10.62 4.61 7.66
CA ALA A 96 11.46 4.87 8.82
C ALA A 96 11.22 6.28 9.38
N ALA A 97 11.20 7.30 8.50
CA ALA A 97 10.90 8.68 8.87
C ALA A 97 9.50 8.85 9.46
N LEU A 98 8.50 8.15 8.92
CA LEU A 98 7.12 8.20 9.40
C LEU A 98 6.97 7.63 10.84
N ASN A 99 7.81 6.66 11.19
CA ASN A 99 7.75 5.96 12.48
C ASN A 99 8.85 6.41 13.46
N ASN A 100 9.71 7.35 13.07
CA ASN A 100 10.90 7.76 13.83
C ASN A 100 11.80 6.58 14.26
N ILE A 101 11.98 5.61 13.37
CA ILE A 101 12.86 4.45 13.56
C ILE A 101 14.04 4.53 12.59
N SER A 102 15.12 3.80 12.86
CA SER A 102 16.20 3.61 11.89
C SER A 102 15.78 2.64 10.77
N THR A 103 16.33 2.81 9.56
CA THR A 103 16.09 1.91 8.42
C THR A 103 16.62 0.49 8.65
N THR A 104 17.60 0.35 9.55
CA THR A 104 18.20 -0.92 9.96
C THR A 104 17.76 -1.35 11.36
N GLU A 105 16.75 -0.67 11.92
CA GLU A 105 16.28 -0.99 13.27
C GLU A 105 15.67 -2.39 13.33
N MET A 106 15.94 -3.07 14.44
CA MET A 106 15.32 -4.36 14.71
C MET A 106 13.88 -4.14 15.11
N LEU A 107 12.95 -4.67 14.32
CA LEU A 107 11.53 -4.55 14.61
C LEU A 107 11.09 -5.63 15.60
N ILE A 108 10.27 -5.24 16.56
CA ILE A 108 9.73 -6.18 17.55
C ILE A 108 8.50 -6.86 16.94
N PRO A 109 8.42 -8.20 16.90
CA PRO A 109 7.24 -8.89 16.43
C PRO A 109 5.99 -8.46 17.21
N GLY A 110 4.94 -8.07 16.51
CA GLY A 110 3.71 -7.55 17.09
C GLY A 110 3.67 -6.04 17.30
N GLN A 111 4.76 -5.32 17.02
CA GLN A 111 4.78 -3.86 16.97
C GLN A 111 3.82 -3.34 15.89
N MET A 112 3.18 -2.21 16.15
CA MET A 112 2.35 -1.52 15.16
C MET A 112 3.19 -0.46 14.46
N ILE A 113 3.27 -0.54 13.13
CA ILE A 113 4.02 0.37 12.28
C ILE A 113 3.05 1.11 11.37
N LYS A 114 3.17 2.43 11.31
CA LYS A 114 2.40 3.28 10.41
C LYS A 114 2.95 3.14 8.99
N MET A 115 2.06 2.90 8.04
CA MET A 115 2.41 2.77 6.63
C MET A 115 1.96 4.00 5.85
N PRO A 116 2.79 4.51 4.92
CA PRO A 116 2.35 5.49 3.95
C PRO A 116 1.44 4.83 2.89
N VAL A 117 0.83 5.64 2.04
CA VAL A 117 -0.05 5.14 0.98
C VAL A 117 0.78 4.38 -0.07
N ALA A 118 0.35 3.15 -0.35
CA ALA A 118 0.98 2.29 -1.35
C ALA A 118 0.70 2.78 -2.78
N ASP A 119 1.68 2.63 -3.66
CA ASP A 119 1.52 2.99 -5.07
C ASP A 119 0.60 2.01 -5.80
N ILE A 120 -0.38 2.55 -6.52
CA ILE A 120 -1.34 1.76 -7.31
C ILE A 120 -0.62 0.91 -8.37
N GLN A 121 0.52 1.40 -8.88
CA GLN A 121 1.32 0.69 -9.89
C GLN A 121 2.04 -0.55 -9.34
N LYS A 122 2.28 -0.61 -8.03
CA LYS A 122 3.02 -1.70 -7.36
C LYS A 122 2.10 -2.70 -6.67
N GLN A 123 0.78 -2.59 -6.86
CA GLN A 123 -0.24 -3.44 -6.23
C GLN A 123 -0.05 -4.94 -6.50
N ARG A 124 0.50 -5.31 -7.67
CA ARG A 124 0.81 -6.71 -7.97
C ARG A 124 1.81 -7.30 -6.98
N ILE A 125 2.83 -6.54 -6.60
CA ILE A 125 3.88 -6.96 -5.66
C ILE A 125 3.27 -7.09 -4.26
N VAL A 126 2.52 -6.07 -3.83
CA VAL A 126 1.77 -6.09 -2.56
C VAL A 126 0.87 -7.32 -2.48
N THR A 127 0.15 -7.65 -3.55
CA THR A 127 -0.76 -8.80 -3.57
C THR A 127 -0.03 -10.13 -3.35
N VAL A 128 1.17 -10.28 -3.92
CA VAL A 128 1.99 -11.49 -3.76
C VAL A 128 2.48 -11.65 -2.32
N PHE A 129 2.88 -10.56 -1.68
CA PHE A 129 3.45 -10.58 -0.32
C PHE A 129 2.42 -10.43 0.81
N ASN A 130 1.15 -10.17 0.48
CA ASN A 130 0.07 -10.09 1.47
C ASN A 130 -0.34 -11.48 2.01
N ASN A 131 0.17 -12.57 1.44
CA ASN A 131 -0.03 -13.92 1.95
C ASN A 131 1.02 -14.23 3.05
N PRO A 132 0.63 -14.71 4.24
CA PRO A 132 1.59 -15.07 5.29
C PRO A 132 2.62 -16.12 4.87
N ALA A 133 2.32 -16.98 3.89
CA ALA A 133 3.26 -17.98 3.38
C ALA A 133 4.40 -17.39 2.53
N THR A 134 4.21 -16.20 1.97
CA THR A 134 5.18 -15.50 1.12
C THR A 134 5.76 -14.27 1.79
N ALA A 135 5.33 -13.97 3.04
CA ALA A 135 5.79 -12.80 3.75
C ALA A 135 7.32 -12.84 3.94
N PRO A 136 8.04 -11.79 3.51
CA PRO A 136 9.48 -11.75 3.67
C PRO A 136 9.83 -11.63 5.15
N ALA A 137 10.83 -12.40 5.56
CA ALA A 137 11.36 -12.47 6.92
C ALA A 137 12.89 -12.52 6.85
N SER A 138 13.49 -11.46 6.30
CA SER A 138 14.92 -11.39 6.02
C SER A 138 15.77 -11.15 7.26
N TYR A 139 15.16 -10.88 8.42
CA TYR A 139 15.91 -10.73 9.65
C TYR A 139 16.47 -12.08 10.09
N TYR A 140 17.79 -12.19 10.10
CA TYR A 140 18.48 -13.36 10.61
C TYR A 140 18.68 -13.23 12.12
N GLN A 141 18.16 -14.19 12.88
CA GLN A 141 18.60 -14.40 14.26
C GLN A 141 19.58 -15.56 14.24
N GLU A 142 20.81 -15.32 14.71
CA GLU A 142 21.70 -16.41 15.10
C GLU A 142 20.99 -17.23 16.17
N THR A 143 20.48 -18.39 15.78
CA THR A 143 20.13 -19.42 16.74
C THR A 143 21.45 -19.97 17.27
N ASN A 144 21.55 -20.20 18.59
CA ASN A 144 22.70 -20.89 19.18
C ASN A 144 22.92 -22.32 18.64
N ASP A 145 22.04 -22.81 17.75
CA ASP A 145 22.41 -23.84 16.78
C ASP A 145 23.48 -23.25 15.85
N GLN A 146 24.73 -23.45 16.26
CA GLN A 146 25.84 -23.60 15.33
C GLN A 146 25.38 -24.62 14.30
N GLY A 147 24.82 -24.14 13.19
CA GLY A 147 24.51 -24.97 12.04
C GLY A 147 25.74 -25.82 11.77
N GLU A 148 25.50 -27.12 11.48
CA GLU A 148 26.51 -28.16 11.32
C GLU A 148 27.84 -27.55 10.85
N VAL A 149 28.79 -27.38 11.78
CA VAL A 149 30.05 -26.71 11.47
C VAL A 149 30.73 -27.62 10.46
N LEU A 150 30.70 -27.21 9.19
CA LEU A 150 31.22 -28.03 8.12
C LEU A 150 32.73 -28.11 8.31
N GLU A 151 33.20 -29.30 8.65
CA GLU A 151 34.62 -29.57 8.90
C GLU A 151 35.33 -30.02 7.62
N GLY A 152 36.64 -29.78 7.58
CA GLY A 152 37.54 -30.26 6.53
C GLY A 152 38.19 -29.15 5.71
N ILE A 153 39.20 -29.53 4.93
CA ILE A 153 40.04 -28.60 4.15
C ILE A 153 39.27 -27.73 3.13
N GLY A 154 38.04 -28.11 2.79
CA GLY A 154 37.18 -27.33 1.87
C GLY A 154 36.39 -26.22 2.55
N TYR A 155 36.27 -26.26 3.89
CA TYR A 155 35.47 -25.32 4.69
C TYR A 155 36.31 -24.53 5.70
N TRP A 156 37.41 -25.10 6.18
CA TRP A 156 38.30 -24.43 7.13
C TRP A 156 39.09 -23.28 6.50
N ILE A 157 39.09 -22.14 7.17
CA ILE A 157 39.93 -20.98 6.83
C ILE A 157 41.32 -21.20 7.44
N ILE A 158 42.36 -21.21 6.61
CA ILE A 158 43.76 -21.35 7.08
C ILE A 158 44.11 -20.13 7.95
N GLN A 159 44.76 -20.37 9.09
CA GLN A 159 45.11 -19.41 10.16
C GLN A 159 44.00 -19.07 11.16
N ASP A 160 42.74 -19.22 10.80
CA ASP A 160 41.60 -19.03 11.73
C ASP A 160 41.14 -20.37 12.30
N ASP A 161 40.69 -21.30 11.43
CA ASP A 161 40.14 -22.60 11.82
C ASP A 161 41.21 -23.70 11.84
N PHE A 162 42.27 -23.55 11.05
CA PHE A 162 43.37 -24.53 10.95
C PHE A 162 44.73 -23.84 11.15
N LYS A 163 45.31 -24.02 12.35
CA LYS A 163 46.69 -23.60 12.67
C LYS A 163 47.67 -24.75 12.44
N VAL A 164 48.60 -24.55 11.51
CA VAL A 164 49.79 -25.40 11.38
C VAL A 164 50.90 -24.76 12.21
N SER A 165 51.22 -25.34 13.36
CA SER A 165 52.38 -25.01 14.18
C SER A 165 53.47 -26.04 14.00
#